data_AF-A0A3D4QHN9-F1
#
_entry.id   AF-A0A3D4QHN9-F1
#
_cell.length_a   1.000
_cell.length_b   1.000
_cell.length_c   1.000
_cell.angle_alpha   90.00
_cell.angle_beta   90.00
_cell.angle_gamma   90.00
#
_symmetry.space_group_name_H-M   'P 1'
#
loop_
_entity.id
_entity.type
_entity.pdbx_description
1 polymer ?
#
loop_
_entity_poly.entity_id
_entity_poly.type
_entity_poly.pdbx_seq_one_letter_code
_entity_poly.pdbx_strand_id
1 'polypeptide(L)'
;MSEPGTLYGVGVGPGDPDLLTLKAVKVIAQAPVIAYPAAEGTESLARAIAAPHIPAGKTEIAIVTPMVPGRFPANDVYDDYARDIAGHLAAGRDVAILCEGDPFLYGSFMYLFLRLAEDYPTQVVPGVSSLAACAAVAGAP
;
A
#
# COMPACT_ATOMS: atom_id res chain seq x y z
N MET A 1 -17.39 -17.97 -13.69
CA MET A 1 -17.04 -16.73 -12.97
C MET A 1 -15.54 -16.55 -13.15
N SER A 2 -15.05 -15.34 -13.45
CA SER A 2 -13.61 -15.09 -13.53
C SER A 2 -12.97 -15.35 -12.16
N GLU A 3 -11.71 -15.81 -12.14
CA GLU A 3 -10.95 -15.83 -10.89
C GLU A 3 -10.81 -14.40 -10.35
N PRO A 4 -10.91 -14.20 -9.02
CA PRO A 4 -10.71 -12.89 -8.41
C PRO A 4 -9.25 -12.45 -8.54
N GLY A 5 -9.03 -11.13 -8.51
CA GLY A 5 -7.70 -10.54 -8.42
C GLY A 5 -7.05 -10.80 -7.06
N THR A 6 -5.74 -10.62 -7.01
CA THR A 6 -4.93 -10.72 -5.80
C THR A 6 -4.72 -9.36 -5.16
N LEU A 7 -4.92 -9.29 -3.85
CA LEU A 7 -4.57 -8.15 -3.02
C LEU A 7 -3.10 -8.22 -2.64
N TYR A 8 -2.33 -7.18 -2.93
CA TYR A 8 -0.94 -7.06 -2.53
C TYR A 8 -0.77 -5.94 -1.52
N GLY A 9 -0.22 -6.23 -0.34
CA GLY A 9 0.37 -5.22 0.54
C GLY A 9 1.85 -5.06 0.22
N VAL A 10 2.27 -3.90 -0.25
CA VAL A 10 3.61 -3.70 -0.81
C VAL A 10 4.39 -2.67 -0.01
N GLY A 11 5.42 -3.11 0.72
CA GLY A 11 6.37 -2.23 1.38
C GLY A 11 7.23 -1.49 0.36
N VAL A 12 7.13 -0.16 0.35
CA VAL A 12 7.91 0.69 -0.56
C VAL A 12 9.22 1.17 0.03
N GLY A 13 9.53 0.80 1.27
CA GLY A 13 10.74 1.24 1.95
C GLY A 13 10.60 2.61 2.62
N PRO A 14 11.69 3.12 3.21
CA PRO A 14 11.65 4.23 4.17
C PRO A 14 11.66 5.62 3.53
N GLY A 15 11.79 5.73 2.20
CA GLY A 15 11.85 7.01 1.50
C GLY A 15 12.70 6.98 0.23
N ASP A 16 13.87 6.34 0.28
CA ASP A 16 14.74 6.21 -0.89
C ASP A 16 14.19 5.15 -1.87
N PRO A 17 13.85 5.51 -3.13
CA PRO A 17 13.39 4.55 -4.13
C PRO A 17 14.37 3.40 -4.40
N ASP A 18 15.68 3.61 -4.20
CA ASP A 18 16.69 2.55 -4.38
C ASP A 18 16.59 1.44 -3.32
N LEU A 19 15.83 1.67 -2.23
CA LEU A 19 15.55 0.68 -1.19
C LEU A 19 14.30 -0.16 -1.47
N LEU A 20 13.64 0.03 -2.62
CA LEU A 20 12.57 -0.85 -3.09
C LEU A 20 13.11 -2.25 -3.35
N THR A 21 12.38 -3.27 -2.88
CA THR A 21 12.73 -4.65 -3.21
C THR A 21 12.37 -4.96 -4.67
N LEU A 22 13.12 -5.87 -5.30
CA LEU A 22 12.81 -6.33 -6.65
C LEU A 22 11.39 -6.92 -6.77
N LYS A 23 10.86 -7.52 -5.69
CA LYS A 23 9.49 -8.03 -5.66
C LYS A 23 8.47 -6.89 -5.64
N ALA A 24 8.71 -5.83 -4.87
CA ALA A 24 7.85 -4.65 -4.83
C ALA A 24 7.75 -4.01 -6.23
N VAL A 25 8.89 -3.75 -6.88
CA VAL A 25 8.93 -3.17 -8.24
C VAL A 25 8.13 -4.01 -9.24
N LYS A 26 8.28 -5.35 -9.21
CA LYS A 26 7.52 -6.24 -10.10
C LYS A 26 6.01 -6.16 -9.87
N VAL A 27 5.58 -6.20 -8.62
CA VAL A 27 4.15 -6.12 -8.27
C VAL A 27 3.56 -4.77 -8.68
N ILE A 28 4.25 -3.66 -8.39
CA ILE A 28 3.83 -2.30 -8.77
C ILE A 28 3.70 -2.18 -10.29
N ALA A 29 4.66 -2.71 -11.04
CA ALA A 29 4.63 -2.66 -12.50
C ALA A 29 3.48 -3.50 -13.09
N GLN A 30 3.13 -4.63 -12.48
CA GLN A 30 2.13 -5.58 -13.00
C GLN A 30 0.70 -5.24 -12.59
N ALA A 31 0.46 -4.88 -11.33
CA ALA A 31 -0.87 -4.63 -10.81
C ALA A 31 -1.57 -3.51 -11.61
N PRO A 32 -2.79 -3.72 -12.15
CA PRO A 32 -3.52 -2.69 -12.89
C PRO A 32 -4.04 -1.57 -11.99
N VAL A 33 -4.18 -1.83 -10.68
CA VAL A 33 -4.68 -0.88 -9.69
C VAL A 33 -3.63 -0.66 -8.62
N ILE A 34 -3.32 0.60 -8.33
CA ILE A 34 -2.39 1.02 -7.28
C ILE A 34 -3.18 1.83 -6.25
N ALA A 35 -3.16 1.40 -5.00
CA ALA A 35 -3.79 2.11 -3.89
C ALA A 35 -2.72 2.58 -2.90
N TYR A 36 -2.93 3.73 -2.24
CA TYR A 36 -1.93 4.27 -1.30
C TYR A 36 -2.56 5.22 -0.28
N PRO A 37 -2.01 5.29 0.95
CA PRO A 37 -2.45 6.26 1.94
C PRO A 37 -2.09 7.68 1.50
N ALA A 38 -3.00 8.63 1.72
CA ALA A 38 -2.76 10.05 1.53
C ALA A 38 -3.42 10.83 2.67
N ALA A 39 -2.74 11.84 3.21
CA ALA A 39 -3.42 12.79 4.09
C ALA A 39 -4.13 13.85 3.23
N GLU A 40 -5.28 14.32 3.71
CA GLU A 40 -6.09 15.31 3.00
C GLU A 40 -5.26 16.56 2.61
N GLY A 41 -5.28 16.90 1.32
CA GLY A 41 -4.54 18.05 0.78
C GLY A 41 -3.04 17.86 0.63
N THR A 42 -2.51 16.63 0.79
CA THR A 42 -1.07 16.34 0.67
C THR A 42 -0.80 15.23 -0.35
N GLU A 43 0.38 15.27 -0.97
CA GLU A 43 0.87 14.15 -1.78
C GLU A 43 1.24 12.96 -0.89
N SER A 44 0.93 11.75 -1.37
CA SER A 44 1.30 10.52 -0.68
C SER A 44 2.79 10.24 -0.81
N LEU A 45 3.49 10.09 0.33
CA LEU A 45 4.89 9.69 0.35
C LEU A 45 5.06 8.28 -0.23
N ALA A 46 4.21 7.32 0.15
CA ALA A 46 4.23 5.97 -0.43
C ALA A 46 4.18 5.99 -1.97
N ARG A 47 3.27 6.81 -2.53
CA ARG A 47 3.15 7.00 -3.98
C ARG A 47 4.40 7.65 -4.58
N ALA A 48 4.93 8.69 -3.95
CA ALA A 48 6.11 9.41 -4.43
C ALA A 48 7.35 8.49 -4.52
N ILE A 49 7.57 7.64 -3.51
CA ILE A 49 8.66 6.64 -3.51
C ILE A 49 8.51 5.66 -4.69
N ALA A 50 7.29 5.17 -4.91
CA ALA A 50 7.00 4.19 -5.96
C ALA A 50 6.92 4.80 -7.37
N ALA A 51 6.77 6.12 -7.50
CA ALA A 51 6.48 6.80 -8.77
C ALA A 51 7.40 6.42 -9.95
N PRO A 52 8.73 6.26 -9.78
CA PRO A 52 9.61 5.82 -10.87
C PRO A 52 9.26 4.45 -11.46
N HIS A 53 8.53 3.63 -10.70
CA HIS A 53 8.19 2.25 -11.04
C HIS A 53 6.71 2.04 -11.34
N ILE A 54 5.87 3.09 -11.29
CA ILE A 54 4.46 3.03 -11.67
C ILE A 54 4.35 3.37 -13.16
N PRO A 55 3.99 2.41 -14.04
CA PRO A 55 3.75 2.70 -15.45
C PRO A 55 2.56 3.64 -15.66
N ALA A 56 2.50 4.33 -16.80
CA ALA A 56 1.33 5.13 -17.16
C ALA A 56 0.08 4.23 -17.36
N GLY A 57 -1.11 4.81 -17.15
CA GLY A 57 -2.40 4.15 -17.42
C GLY A 57 -2.90 3.21 -16.32
N LYS A 58 -2.26 3.19 -15.15
CA LYS A 58 -2.77 2.50 -13.96
C LYS A 58 -3.99 3.22 -13.39
N THR A 59 -4.91 2.45 -12.81
CA THR A 59 -5.94 3.04 -11.94
C THR A 59 -5.32 3.33 -10.59
N GLU A 60 -5.49 4.55 -10.07
CA GLU A 60 -4.95 4.95 -8.78
C GLU A 60 -6.07 5.24 -7.78
N ILE A 61 -5.97 4.67 -6.57
CA ILE A 61 -6.89 4.89 -5.46
C ILE A 61 -6.12 5.56 -4.32
N ALA A 62 -6.29 6.88 -4.19
CA ALA A 62 -5.78 7.63 -3.04
C ALA A 62 -6.71 7.42 -1.84
N ILE A 63 -6.21 6.75 -0.80
CA ILE A 63 -6.93 6.48 0.44
C ILE A 63 -6.75 7.71 1.33
N VAL A 64 -7.65 8.67 1.17
CA VAL A 64 -7.57 9.96 1.86
C VAL A 64 -8.13 9.81 3.27
N THR A 65 -7.29 9.99 4.27
CA THR A 65 -7.71 9.97 5.68
C THR A 65 -7.71 11.38 6.27
N PRO A 66 -8.80 11.79 6.95
CA PRO A 66 -8.84 13.09 7.61
C PRO A 66 -7.96 13.03 8.86
N MET A 67 -6.98 13.93 8.96
CA MET A 67 -6.02 14.00 10.07
C MET A 67 -6.63 14.77 11.26
N VAL A 68 -7.64 14.19 11.89
CA VAL A 68 -8.35 14.79 13.04
C VAL A 68 -7.87 14.16 14.35
N PRO A 69 -7.31 14.95 15.29
CA PRO A 69 -6.91 14.45 16.60
C PRO A 69 -8.07 13.79 17.36
N GLY A 70 -7.84 12.63 17.96
CA GLY A 70 -8.83 11.92 18.79
C GLY A 70 -9.83 11.04 18.02
N ARG A 71 -9.79 11.05 16.68
CA ARG A 71 -10.63 10.18 15.83
C ARG A 71 -9.82 9.01 15.29
N PHE A 72 -9.43 8.11 16.20
CA PHE A 72 -8.73 6.87 15.85
C PHE A 72 -9.62 5.64 16.13
N PRO A 73 -9.76 4.68 15.20
CA PRO A 73 -9.39 4.68 13.77
C PRO A 73 -10.49 5.30 12.89
N ALA A 74 -10.12 5.78 11.69
CA ALA A 74 -11.07 6.16 10.63
C ALA A 74 -11.73 4.93 9.98
N ASN A 75 -12.39 4.08 10.79
CA ASN A 75 -12.94 2.79 10.34
C ASN A 75 -13.88 2.93 9.14
N ASP A 76 -14.79 3.90 9.18
CA ASP A 76 -15.74 4.14 8.08
C ASP A 76 -15.01 4.44 6.76
N VAL A 77 -13.89 5.18 6.83
CA VAL A 77 -13.05 5.48 5.65
C VAL A 77 -12.46 4.19 5.09
N TYR A 78 -11.89 3.33 5.94
CA TYR A 78 -11.34 2.05 5.49
C TYR A 78 -12.42 1.06 5.03
N ASP A 79 -13.65 1.13 5.55
CA ASP A 79 -14.78 0.34 5.06
C ASP A 79 -15.16 0.75 3.63
N ASP A 80 -15.20 2.06 3.36
CA ASP A 80 -15.49 2.62 2.04
C ASP A 80 -14.43 2.22 1.01
N TYR A 81 -13.16 2.42 1.32
CA TYR A 81 -12.07 2.04 0.43
C TYR A 81 -11.93 0.52 0.29
N ALA A 82 -12.23 -0.27 1.33
CA ALA A 82 -12.27 -1.72 1.20
C ALA A 82 -13.35 -2.16 0.20
N ARG A 83 -14.54 -1.53 0.21
CA ARG A 83 -15.59 -1.84 -0.79
C ARG A 83 -15.15 -1.50 -2.21
N ASP A 84 -14.49 -0.36 -2.41
CA ASP A 84 -13.98 0.02 -3.73
C ASP A 84 -12.91 -0.97 -4.23
N ILE A 85 -11.92 -1.28 -3.38
CA ILE A 85 -10.87 -2.26 -3.65
C ILE A 85 -11.46 -3.65 -3.93
N ALA A 86 -12.46 -4.08 -3.15
CA ALA A 86 -13.16 -5.35 -3.38
C ALA A 86 -13.84 -5.38 -4.76
N GLY A 87 -14.41 -4.26 -5.23
CA GLY A 87 -14.95 -4.15 -6.58
C GLY A 87 -13.91 -4.36 -7.68
N HIS A 88 -12.66 -3.92 -7.45
CA HIS A 88 -11.55 -4.20 -8.35
C HIS A 88 -11.15 -5.69 -8.31
N LEU A 89 -10.98 -6.26 -7.12
CA LEU A 89 -10.59 -7.66 -6.94
C LEU A 89 -11.66 -8.62 -7.49
N ALA A 90 -12.93 -8.38 -7.23
CA ALA A 90 -14.04 -9.18 -7.76
C ALA A 90 -14.12 -9.16 -9.30
N ALA A 91 -13.60 -8.10 -9.92
CA ALA A 91 -13.48 -7.99 -11.38
C ALA A 91 -12.21 -8.65 -11.95
N GLY A 92 -11.44 -9.39 -11.15
CA GLY A 92 -10.21 -10.06 -11.59
C GLY A 92 -9.00 -9.13 -11.73
N ARG A 93 -9.05 -7.92 -11.14
CA ARG A 93 -7.97 -6.93 -11.23
C ARG A 93 -7.14 -6.97 -9.95
N ASP A 94 -5.86 -7.30 -10.06
CA ASP A 94 -4.93 -7.22 -8.94
C ASP A 94 -4.81 -5.79 -8.42
N VAL A 95 -4.71 -5.65 -7.11
CA VAL A 95 -4.60 -4.35 -6.42
C VAL A 95 -3.34 -4.34 -5.57
N ALA A 96 -2.41 -3.42 -5.85
CA ALA A 96 -1.23 -3.19 -5.02
C ALA A 96 -1.43 -1.99 -4.10
N ILE A 97 -1.54 -2.24 -2.80
CA ILE A 97 -1.59 -1.22 -1.76
C ILE A 97 -0.16 -0.89 -1.32
N LEU A 98 0.30 0.33 -1.63
CA LEU A 98 1.62 0.82 -1.26
C LEU A 98 1.65 1.19 0.23
N CYS A 99 2.72 0.78 0.91
CA CYS A 99 2.92 0.99 2.33
C CYS A 99 4.32 1.55 2.58
N GLU A 100 4.44 2.69 3.25
CA GLU A 100 5.73 3.20 3.70
C GLU A 100 6.41 2.19 4.63
N GLY A 101 7.72 2.00 4.46
CA GLY A 101 8.47 1.00 5.19
C GLY A 101 8.00 -0.41 4.86
N ASP A 102 7.47 -1.11 5.86
CA ASP A 102 6.95 -2.47 5.77
C ASP A 102 5.44 -2.50 6.06
N PRO A 103 4.61 -3.25 5.29
CA PRO A 103 3.15 -3.24 5.45
C PRO A 103 2.64 -3.62 6.85
N PHE A 104 3.40 -4.45 7.60
CA PHE A 104 2.99 -4.97 8.90
C PHE A 104 3.72 -4.35 10.09
N LEU A 105 4.55 -3.34 9.87
CA LEU A 105 5.17 -2.58 10.94
C LEU A 105 4.50 -1.21 11.10
N TYR A 106 3.45 -1.16 11.93
CA TYR A 106 2.66 0.05 12.21
C TYR A 106 2.00 0.71 10.98
N GLY A 107 1.84 -0.02 9.88
CA GLY A 107 1.22 0.46 8.65
C GLY A 107 -0.31 0.42 8.66
N SER A 108 -0.95 1.42 8.05
CA SER A 108 -2.41 1.48 7.89
C SER A 108 -2.99 0.36 7.00
N PHE A 109 -2.14 -0.36 6.28
CA PHE A 109 -2.53 -1.53 5.49
C PHE A 109 -3.25 -2.59 6.32
N MET A 110 -2.93 -2.72 7.61
CA MET A 110 -3.60 -3.65 8.52
C MET A 110 -5.13 -3.51 8.51
N TYR A 111 -5.65 -2.28 8.38
CA TYR A 111 -7.10 -2.05 8.34
C TYR A 111 -7.75 -2.66 7.10
N LEU A 112 -7.10 -2.59 5.94
CA LEU A 112 -7.59 -3.18 4.70
C LEU A 112 -7.34 -4.68 4.66
N PHE A 113 -6.20 -5.14 5.16
CA PHE A 113 -5.87 -6.56 5.29
C PHE A 113 -6.96 -7.30 6.08
N LEU A 114 -7.34 -6.80 7.25
CA LEU A 114 -8.38 -7.40 8.10
C LEU A 114 -9.77 -7.41 7.43
N ARG A 115 -10.01 -6.53 6.45
CA ARG A 115 -11.31 -6.42 5.76
C ARG A 115 -11.40 -7.28 4.50
N LEU A 116 -10.26 -7.66 3.91
CA LEU A 116 -10.22 -8.21 2.55
C LEU A 116 -9.49 -9.55 2.45
N ALA A 117 -8.59 -9.87 3.39
CA ALA A 117 -7.72 -11.03 3.25
C ALA A 117 -8.42 -12.39 3.42
N GLU A 118 -9.58 -12.42 4.07
CA GLU A 118 -10.40 -13.64 4.18
C GLU A 118 -11.18 -13.93 2.88
N ASP A 119 -11.55 -12.88 2.14
CA ASP A 119 -12.40 -12.98 0.94
C ASP A 119 -11.61 -13.07 -0.38
N TYR A 120 -10.36 -12.58 -0.39
CA TYR A 120 -9.54 -12.49 -1.61
C TYR A 120 -8.13 -13.05 -1.41
N PRO A 121 -7.54 -13.67 -2.46
CA PRO A 121 -6.13 -14.04 -2.45
C PRO A 121 -5.26 -12.84 -2.04
N THR A 122 -4.44 -13.01 -1.02
CA THR A 122 -3.67 -11.90 -0.45
C THR A 122 -2.20 -12.28 -0.31
N GLN A 123 -1.32 -11.36 -0.73
CA GLN A 123 0.13 -11.51 -0.56
C GLN A 123 0.72 -10.23 0.03
N VAL A 124 1.68 -10.40 0.95
CA VAL A 124 2.44 -9.29 1.51
C VAL A 124 3.86 -9.34 0.98
N VAL A 125 4.31 -8.22 0.45
CA VAL A 125 5.68 -7.99 -0.01
C VAL A 125 6.37 -7.11 1.02
N PRO A 126 7.36 -7.64 1.75
CA PRO A 126 8.03 -6.87 2.79
C PRO A 126 8.87 -5.75 2.18
N GLY A 127 9.07 -4.70 2.98
CA GLY A 127 9.91 -3.56 2.64
C GLY A 127 10.96 -3.28 3.72
N VAL A 128 11.93 -2.43 3.39
CA VAL A 128 12.92 -1.97 4.37
C VAL A 128 12.23 -1.05 5.37
N SER A 129 12.24 -1.41 6.66
CA SER A 129 11.62 -0.58 7.69
C SER A 129 12.45 0.67 8.01
N SER A 130 11.78 1.71 8.51
CA SER A 130 12.44 2.93 8.99
C SER A 130 13.46 2.66 10.09
N LEU A 131 13.18 1.70 10.99
CA LEU A 131 14.10 1.32 12.08
C LEU A 131 15.45 0.83 11.54
N ALA A 132 15.42 -0.12 10.58
CA ALA A 132 16.63 -0.66 9.98
C ALA A 132 17.36 0.41 9.14
N ALA A 133 16.61 1.25 8.43
CA ALA A 133 17.18 2.34 7.65
C ALA A 133 17.88 3.39 8.55
N CYS A 134 17.26 3.77 9.67
CA CYS A 134 17.85 4.69 10.64
C CYS A 134 19.17 4.15 11.21
N ALA A 135 19.21 2.87 11.60
CA ALA A 135 20.43 2.22 12.09
C ALA A 135 21.55 2.24 11.03
N ALA A 136 21.22 1.90 9.78
CA ALA A 136 22.16 1.91 8.66
C ALA A 136 22.70 3.33 8.36
N VAL A 137 21.82 4.34 8.31
CA VAL A 137 22.21 5.74 8.10
C VAL A 137 23.05 6.28 9.26
N ALA A 138 22.73 5.89 10.49
CA ALA A 138 23.50 6.26 11.68
C ALA A 138 24.84 5.51 11.78
N GLY A 139 25.05 4.44 11.01
CA GLY A 139 26.23 3.58 11.10
C GLY A 139 26.33 2.84 12.44
N ALA A 140 25.19 2.51 13.06
CA ALA A 140 25.12 1.94 14.41
C ALA A 140 24.23 0.68 14.43
N PRO A 141 24.76 -0.50 14.85
CA PRO A 141 23.98 -1.73 14.99
C PRO A 141 23.10 -1.77 16.24
#